data_AF-A0A7Y2UWG3-F1
#
_entry.id   AF-A0A7Y2UWG3-F1
#
_cell.length_a   1.000
_cell.length_b   1.000
_cell.length_c   1.000
_cell.angle_alpha   90.00
_cell.angle_beta   90.00
_cell.angle_gamma   90.00
#
_symmetry.space_group_name_H-M   'P 1'
#
loop_
_entity.id
_entity.type
_entity.pdbx_description
1 polymer ?
#
loop_
_entity_poly.entity_id
_entity_poly.type
_entity_poly.pdbx_seq_one_letter_code
_entity_poly.pdbx_strand_id
1 'polypeptide(L)'
;MTILKTQIGRRAFIKNTSLASGGLVLGFSILNSCGPGDTKKMAAKEMPKEWFEINAYLKIGDNGLVTIMAPNPEFGQGVITSMPMIVADELDVDWKDVLVEQANFDADEYGWQFTGGSQGIRRRWEGLRLAGATAKQMLKEAAAQTWQVAVEEIEVSEGMLTHEASKNSAGYGQMASIAAGLEIPEEVQLKEIKDFTIIGTSKKSVENQKIITGKPLFGVDYESEGALIAMVEHPPAFGLQLKSYDDSQVRKMPGIIDVFKIKTLQKDMTRGYFDTNAFTDLVAIVGNTTWEVMNAKKQLKAEWEPFSDTSFKMDRFGTQMNVEVPGGLENTDDHYTQMNVMAAKSATTARKDGNPEAAFKGAAKVIERSYTCPFLAHNCMEPMNFYAHVTEDGAKLAGPLQAPALTEGTVAARLNIPIEKVDIELTRMGGGFGRRAYGHYAVEAALISQQANAPIKLVYSREDDMTFGIYRPSYHATYRAALDENNNLIAFHVKA
;
A
#
# COMPACT_ATOMS: atom_id res chain seq x y z
N MET A 1 63.86 -11.52 -13.48
CA MET A 1 62.83 -12.19 -14.29
C MET A 1 62.00 -13.05 -13.37
N THR A 2 60.73 -12.68 -13.18
CA THR A 2 59.84 -13.30 -12.22
C THR A 2 59.09 -14.45 -12.89
N ILE A 3 59.24 -15.67 -12.35
CA ILE A 3 58.59 -16.88 -12.85
C ILE A 3 57.14 -16.90 -12.33
N LEU A 4 56.17 -16.85 -13.24
CA LEU A 4 54.75 -17.07 -12.97
C LEU A 4 54.45 -18.58 -12.90
N LYS A 5 53.90 -19.05 -11.78
CA LYS A 5 53.27 -20.37 -11.67
C LYS A 5 51.77 -20.25 -11.93
N THR A 6 51.27 -20.88 -12.98
CA THR A 6 49.83 -21.08 -13.20
C THR A 6 49.44 -22.50 -12.80
N GLN A 7 48.58 -22.66 -11.79
CA GLN A 7 47.90 -23.93 -11.52
C GLN A 7 46.58 -23.97 -12.30
N ILE A 8 46.40 -25.00 -13.13
CA ILE A 8 45.12 -25.27 -13.79
C ILE A 8 44.16 -25.86 -12.75
N GLY A 9 43.08 -25.15 -12.46
CA GLY A 9 42.06 -25.60 -11.51
C GLY A 9 41.29 -26.83 -12.02
N ARG A 10 40.86 -27.70 -11.10
CA ARG A 10 40.09 -28.94 -11.37
C ARG A 10 38.91 -28.76 -12.34
N ARG A 11 38.25 -27.59 -12.30
CA ARG A 11 37.11 -27.26 -13.17
C ARG A 11 37.52 -27.01 -14.64
N ALA A 12 38.72 -26.47 -14.87
CA ALA A 12 39.28 -26.28 -16.20
C ALA A 12 39.78 -27.60 -16.81
N PHE A 13 40.32 -28.50 -15.98
CA PHE A 13 40.70 -29.85 -16.42
C PHE A 13 39.50 -30.64 -16.96
N ILE A 14 38.37 -30.63 -16.24
CA ILE A 14 37.16 -31.37 -16.64
C ILE A 14 36.54 -30.78 -17.92
N LYS A 15 36.45 -29.45 -18.04
CA LYS A 15 35.93 -28.79 -19.26
C LYS A 15 36.78 -29.10 -20.48
N ASN A 16 38.11 -29.12 -20.32
CA ASN A 16 39.02 -29.30 -21.45
C ASN A 16 39.16 -30.77 -21.87
N THR A 17 38.99 -31.73 -20.95
CA THR A 17 39.00 -33.16 -21.31
C THR A 17 37.69 -33.62 -21.94
N SER A 18 36.52 -33.05 -21.59
CA SER A 18 35.23 -33.38 -22.22
C SER A 18 35.10 -32.94 -23.68
N LEU A 19 35.90 -31.97 -24.13
CA LEU A 19 35.91 -31.49 -25.52
C LEU A 19 36.82 -32.31 -26.45
N ALA A 20 37.81 -33.04 -25.90
CA ALA A 20 38.83 -33.74 -26.69
C ALA A 20 38.57 -35.24 -26.89
N SER A 21 37.72 -35.86 -26.08
CA SER A 21 37.29 -37.25 -26.25
C SER A 21 35.77 -37.30 -26.23
N GLY A 22 35.15 -37.58 -27.37
CA GLY A 22 33.68 -37.67 -27.54
C GLY A 22 33.05 -38.84 -26.77
N GLY A 23 33.22 -38.87 -25.45
CA GLY A 23 32.65 -39.84 -24.54
C GLY A 23 31.45 -39.26 -23.81
N LEU A 24 30.33 -39.99 -23.83
CA LEU A 24 29.15 -39.72 -23.02
C LEU A 24 29.49 -40.01 -21.55
N VAL A 25 29.59 -38.98 -20.71
CA VAL A 25 29.72 -39.14 -19.25
C VAL A 25 28.32 -39.18 -18.63
N LEU A 26 27.83 -40.38 -18.32
CA LEU A 26 26.62 -40.57 -17.53
C LEU A 26 26.98 -40.57 -16.04
N GLY A 27 26.73 -39.45 -15.37
CA GLY A 27 26.87 -39.36 -13.92
C GLY A 27 25.63 -39.89 -13.21
N PHE A 28 25.78 -41.00 -12.48
CA PHE A 28 24.74 -41.47 -11.55
C PHE A 28 25.03 -40.94 -10.14
N SER A 29 24.18 -40.04 -9.64
CA SER A 29 24.20 -39.61 -8.25
C SER A 29 23.31 -40.54 -7.42
N ILE A 30 23.91 -41.51 -6.74
CA ILE A 30 23.21 -42.41 -5.80
C ILE A 30 22.69 -41.62 -4.56
N LEU A 31 23.17 -40.39 -4.33
CA LEU A 31 22.68 -39.52 -3.25
C LEU A 31 21.47 -38.64 -3.66
N ASN A 32 21.03 -38.67 -4.93
CA ASN A 32 19.76 -38.05 -5.36
C ASN A 32 18.55 -38.98 -5.17
N SER A 33 18.73 -40.25 -4.76
CA SER A 33 17.62 -41.18 -4.55
C SER A 33 16.93 -41.03 -3.19
N CYS A 34 17.29 -40.02 -2.40
CA CYS A 34 16.65 -39.66 -1.13
C CYS A 34 16.04 -38.26 -1.15
N GLY A 35 15.57 -37.79 -2.31
CA GLY A 35 14.63 -36.68 -2.38
C GLY A 35 13.23 -37.14 -1.96
N PRO A 36 12.39 -36.28 -1.34
CA PRO A 36 10.97 -36.59 -1.17
C PRO A 36 10.41 -36.94 -2.55
N GLY A 37 9.73 -38.10 -2.64
CA GLY A 37 9.28 -38.68 -3.89
C GLY A 37 8.59 -37.68 -4.81
N ASP A 38 8.78 -37.88 -6.11
CA ASP A 38 8.21 -37.13 -7.22
C ASP A 38 6.77 -36.69 -6.94
N THR A 39 6.66 -35.51 -6.33
CA THR A 39 5.52 -34.65 -6.58
C THR A 39 5.70 -34.28 -8.04
N LYS A 40 4.76 -34.69 -8.90
CA LYS A 40 4.57 -34.06 -10.21
C LYS A 40 4.50 -32.56 -9.95
N LYS A 41 5.64 -31.86 -10.02
CA LYS A 41 5.67 -30.42 -10.17
C LYS A 41 4.97 -30.23 -11.51
N MET A 42 3.71 -29.81 -11.46
CA MET A 42 3.04 -29.27 -12.63
C MET A 42 4.04 -28.30 -13.25
N ALA A 43 4.46 -28.58 -14.48
CA ALA A 43 5.41 -27.72 -15.17
C ALA A 43 4.77 -26.33 -15.20
N ALA A 44 5.31 -25.40 -14.41
CA ALA A 44 4.87 -24.02 -14.46
C ALA A 44 5.12 -23.54 -15.90
N LYS A 45 4.15 -22.84 -16.50
CA LYS A 45 4.34 -22.20 -17.79
C LYS A 45 5.60 -21.34 -17.71
N GLU A 46 6.45 -21.40 -18.74
CA GLU A 46 7.60 -20.50 -18.85
C GLU A 46 7.11 -19.04 -18.92
N MET A 47 7.97 -18.06 -18.66
CA MET A 47 7.56 -16.67 -18.85
C MET A 47 7.31 -16.40 -20.35
N PRO A 48 6.19 -15.74 -20.71
CA PRO A 48 5.86 -15.44 -22.11
C PRO A 48 6.90 -14.49 -22.72
N LYS A 49 7.02 -14.54 -24.04
CA LYS A 49 7.92 -13.62 -24.77
C LYS A 49 7.28 -12.27 -25.02
N GLU A 50 5.97 -12.28 -25.21
CA GLU A 50 5.16 -11.11 -25.49
C GLU A 50 3.95 -11.07 -24.55
N TRP A 51 3.56 -9.86 -24.15
CA TRP A 51 2.38 -9.59 -23.35
C TRP A 51 1.43 -8.69 -24.15
N PHE A 52 0.14 -8.99 -24.06
CA PHE A 52 -0.93 -8.22 -24.66
C PHE A 52 -1.77 -7.59 -23.55
N GLU A 53 -1.74 -6.27 -23.45
CA GLU A 53 -2.58 -5.50 -22.52
C GLU A 53 -4.04 -5.60 -23.00
N ILE A 54 -4.92 -6.18 -22.17
CA ILE A 54 -6.34 -6.30 -22.50
C ILE A 54 -7.12 -5.12 -21.94
N ASN A 55 -6.81 -4.77 -20.69
CA ASN A 55 -7.29 -3.56 -20.02
C ASN A 55 -6.34 -3.23 -18.85
N ALA A 56 -6.58 -2.11 -18.17
CA ALA A 56 -5.81 -1.64 -17.02
C ALA A 56 -5.57 -2.68 -15.90
N TYR A 57 -6.45 -3.68 -15.77
CA TYR A 57 -6.41 -4.66 -14.70
C TYR A 57 -5.71 -5.95 -15.10
N LEU A 58 -5.57 -6.26 -16.40
CA LEU A 58 -4.94 -7.51 -16.81
C LEU A 58 -4.30 -7.49 -18.21
N LYS A 59 -3.22 -8.26 -18.30
CA LYS A 59 -2.52 -8.59 -19.54
C LYS A 59 -2.33 -10.09 -19.68
N ILE A 60 -2.28 -10.55 -20.92
CA ILE A 60 -2.18 -11.97 -21.25
C ILE A 60 -0.93 -12.22 -22.09
N GLY A 61 -0.13 -13.19 -21.68
CA GLY A 61 1.06 -13.61 -22.42
C GLY A 61 0.71 -14.47 -23.65
N ASP A 62 1.61 -14.51 -24.63
CA ASP A 62 1.53 -15.38 -25.81
C ASP A 62 1.32 -16.88 -25.49
N ASN A 63 1.62 -17.30 -24.26
CA ASN A 63 1.43 -18.66 -23.75
C ASN A 63 0.19 -18.85 -22.84
N GLY A 64 -0.64 -17.80 -22.70
CA GLY A 64 -1.86 -17.80 -21.88
C GLY A 64 -1.63 -17.70 -20.38
N LEU A 65 -0.45 -17.26 -19.91
CA LEU A 65 -0.32 -16.73 -18.54
C LEU A 65 -1.03 -15.38 -18.45
N VAL A 66 -1.72 -15.14 -17.33
CA VAL A 66 -2.46 -13.89 -17.10
C VAL A 66 -1.82 -13.15 -15.95
N THR A 67 -1.40 -11.90 -16.15
CA THR A 67 -1.04 -11.02 -15.04
C THR A 67 -2.24 -10.16 -14.69
N ILE A 68 -2.60 -10.12 -13.41
CA ILE A 68 -3.71 -9.32 -12.89
C ILE A 68 -3.19 -8.33 -11.86
N MET A 69 -3.56 -7.06 -12.04
CA MET A 69 -3.18 -5.96 -11.17
C MET A 69 -4.08 -5.91 -9.94
N ALA A 70 -3.48 -5.75 -8.76
CA ALA A 70 -4.17 -5.45 -7.51
C ALA A 70 -4.14 -3.93 -7.27
N PRO A 71 -5.25 -3.20 -7.49
CA PRO A 71 -5.24 -1.74 -7.45
C PRO A 71 -5.05 -1.17 -6.04
N ASN A 72 -5.52 -1.86 -5.01
CA ASN A 72 -5.49 -1.32 -3.66
C ASN A 72 -4.14 -1.60 -2.97
N PRO A 73 -3.61 -0.62 -2.21
CA PRO A 73 -2.39 -0.84 -1.42
C PRO A 73 -2.50 -2.01 -0.42
N GLU A 74 -1.48 -2.86 -0.38
CA GLU A 74 -1.41 -4.06 0.45
C GLU A 74 -0.50 -3.91 1.69
N PHE A 75 -0.97 -4.40 2.85
CA PHE A 75 -0.24 -4.31 4.13
C PHE A 75 -0.44 -5.48 5.10
N GLY A 76 -0.87 -6.64 4.60
CA GLY A 76 -1.07 -7.88 5.36
C GLY A 76 -2.51 -8.40 5.45
N GLN A 77 -3.46 -7.79 4.75
CA GLN A 77 -4.88 -8.21 4.78
C GLN A 77 -5.24 -9.16 3.63
N GLY A 78 -4.40 -9.28 2.59
CA GLY A 78 -4.59 -10.20 1.48
C GLY A 78 -5.46 -9.67 0.34
N VAL A 79 -5.61 -8.35 0.21
CA VAL A 79 -6.26 -7.72 -0.95
C VAL A 79 -5.48 -7.95 -2.23
N ILE A 80 -4.16 -8.04 -2.16
CA ILE A 80 -3.32 -8.38 -3.31
C ILE A 80 -3.67 -9.76 -3.87
N THR A 81 -4.19 -10.68 -3.05
CA THR A 81 -4.64 -12.01 -3.53
C THR A 81 -6.13 -11.99 -3.87
N SER A 82 -6.96 -11.47 -2.97
CA SER A 82 -8.43 -11.54 -3.11
C SER A 82 -9.01 -10.65 -4.20
N MET A 83 -8.39 -9.51 -4.56
CA MET A 83 -8.87 -8.69 -5.67
C MET A 83 -8.63 -9.38 -7.03
N PRO A 84 -7.41 -9.87 -7.34
CA PRO A 84 -7.20 -10.65 -8.56
C PRO A 84 -8.02 -11.93 -8.67
N MET A 85 -8.38 -12.56 -7.55
CA MET A 85 -9.30 -13.71 -7.57
C MET A 85 -10.66 -13.36 -8.17
N ILE A 86 -11.15 -12.13 -7.98
CA ILE A 86 -12.42 -11.67 -8.56
C ILE A 86 -12.33 -11.60 -10.08
N VAL A 87 -11.26 -10.96 -10.58
CA VAL A 87 -11.01 -10.83 -12.02
C VAL A 87 -10.80 -12.21 -12.64
N ALA A 88 -9.99 -13.07 -12.01
CA ALA A 88 -9.68 -14.40 -12.51
C ALA A 88 -10.93 -15.30 -12.61
N ASP A 89 -11.85 -15.21 -11.64
CA ASP A 89 -13.07 -16.01 -11.67
C ASP A 89 -13.98 -15.58 -12.82
N GLU A 90 -14.21 -14.28 -13.00
CA GLU A 90 -15.00 -13.79 -14.14
C GLU A 90 -14.34 -14.09 -15.48
N LEU A 91 -13.00 -14.01 -15.52
CA LEU A 91 -12.19 -14.34 -16.69
C LEU A 91 -12.18 -15.84 -17.00
N ASP A 92 -12.67 -16.74 -16.13
CA ASP A 92 -12.63 -18.19 -16.34
C ASP A 92 -11.21 -18.74 -16.58
N VAL A 93 -10.19 -18.17 -15.93
CA VAL A 93 -8.80 -18.67 -15.99
C VAL A 93 -8.47 -19.52 -14.76
N ASP A 94 -7.70 -20.60 -14.92
CA ASP A 94 -7.21 -21.35 -13.77
C ASP A 94 -6.24 -20.48 -12.95
N TRP A 95 -6.48 -20.39 -11.63
CA TRP A 95 -5.65 -19.63 -10.69
C TRP A 95 -4.15 -19.99 -10.76
N LYS A 96 -3.79 -21.21 -11.14
CA LYS A 96 -2.38 -21.62 -11.30
C LYS A 96 -1.65 -20.86 -12.43
N ASP A 97 -2.40 -20.33 -13.39
CA ASP A 97 -1.91 -19.61 -14.57
C ASP A 97 -2.01 -18.09 -14.39
N VAL A 98 -2.30 -17.63 -13.16
CA VAL A 98 -2.39 -16.21 -12.79
C VAL A 98 -1.13 -15.75 -12.06
N LEU A 99 -0.53 -14.68 -12.58
CA LEU A 99 0.46 -13.85 -11.90
C LEU A 99 -0.24 -12.61 -11.33
N VAL A 100 0.26 -12.12 -10.21
CA VAL A 100 -0.32 -10.95 -9.54
C VAL A 100 0.75 -9.91 -9.28
N GLU A 101 0.42 -8.66 -9.60
CA GLU A 101 1.25 -7.49 -9.37
C GLU A 101 0.48 -6.43 -8.56
N GLN A 102 1.15 -5.77 -7.62
CA GLN A 102 0.59 -4.58 -6.97
C GLN A 102 0.59 -3.47 -8.01
N ALA A 103 -0.58 -2.89 -8.27
CA ALA A 103 -0.64 -1.73 -9.15
C ALA A 103 0.04 -0.54 -8.46
N ASN A 104 0.79 0.24 -9.22
CA ASN A 104 1.23 1.56 -8.79
C ASN A 104 0.03 2.51 -8.68
N PHE A 105 0.27 3.68 -8.12
CA PHE A 105 -0.77 4.69 -8.11
C PHE A 105 -0.99 5.25 -9.51
N ASP A 106 -2.23 5.15 -10.00
CA ASP A 106 -2.69 5.71 -11.26
C ASP A 106 -4.18 6.06 -11.11
N ALA A 107 -4.47 7.35 -11.04
CA ALA A 107 -5.84 7.84 -10.84
C ALA A 107 -6.72 7.68 -12.09
N ASP A 108 -6.13 7.66 -13.28
CA ASP A 108 -6.89 7.53 -14.53
C ASP A 108 -7.31 6.08 -14.74
N GLU A 109 -6.40 5.13 -14.49
CA GLU A 109 -6.64 3.70 -14.69
C GLU A 109 -7.44 3.07 -13.54
N TYR A 110 -7.14 3.44 -12.30
CA TYR A 110 -7.73 2.82 -11.11
C TYR A 110 -8.64 3.74 -10.32
N GLY A 111 -8.76 5.02 -10.67
CA GLY A 111 -9.54 5.97 -9.88
C GLY A 111 -9.00 6.07 -8.44
N TRP A 112 -9.92 6.11 -7.49
CA TRP A 112 -9.57 6.26 -6.07
C TRP A 112 -8.85 5.03 -5.48
N GLN A 113 -7.51 5.07 -5.41
CA GLN A 113 -6.71 4.09 -4.69
C GLN A 113 -6.54 4.46 -3.21
N PHE A 114 -7.19 3.67 -2.35
CA PHE A 114 -7.14 3.86 -0.90
C PHE A 114 -7.45 2.55 -0.18
N THR A 115 -6.69 2.25 0.87
CA THR A 115 -6.97 1.12 1.75
C THR A 115 -7.24 1.60 3.17
N GLY A 116 -8.50 1.51 3.59
CA GLY A 116 -8.97 1.81 4.94
C GLY A 116 -10.48 1.58 5.08
N GLY A 117 -10.99 1.55 6.32
CA GLY A 117 -12.44 1.43 6.59
C GLY A 117 -13.10 0.14 6.08
N SER A 118 -12.34 -0.94 5.86
CA SER A 118 -12.84 -2.22 5.33
C SER A 118 -13.62 -2.06 4.02
N GLN A 119 -13.11 -1.22 3.13
CA GLN A 119 -13.84 -0.70 1.99
C GLN A 119 -13.37 -1.24 0.63
N GLY A 120 -12.18 -1.85 0.59
CA GLY A 120 -11.50 -2.27 -0.65
C GLY A 120 -12.36 -3.19 -1.52
N ILE A 121 -12.64 -4.41 -1.07
CA ILE A 121 -13.46 -5.37 -1.83
C ILE A 121 -14.85 -4.79 -2.13
N ARG A 122 -15.51 -4.19 -1.13
CA ARG A 122 -16.88 -3.65 -1.27
C ARG A 122 -16.98 -2.59 -2.38
N ARG A 123 -15.99 -1.73 -2.55
CA ARG A 123 -15.98 -0.69 -3.59
C ARG A 123 -15.48 -1.20 -4.94
N ARG A 124 -14.60 -2.20 -4.93
CA ARG A 124 -13.98 -2.73 -6.15
C ARG A 124 -14.73 -3.90 -6.78
N TRP A 125 -15.69 -4.49 -6.06
CA TRP A 125 -16.40 -5.70 -6.46
C TRP A 125 -16.93 -5.62 -7.90
N GLU A 126 -17.71 -4.60 -8.22
CA GLU A 126 -18.33 -4.45 -9.53
C GLU A 126 -17.29 -4.22 -10.63
N GLY A 127 -16.39 -3.24 -10.46
CA GLY A 127 -15.36 -2.93 -11.46
C GLY A 127 -14.40 -4.07 -11.75
N LEU A 128 -13.97 -4.83 -10.73
CA LEU A 128 -13.10 -5.99 -10.92
C LEU A 128 -13.82 -7.13 -11.64
N ARG A 129 -15.13 -7.32 -11.37
CA ARG A 129 -15.92 -8.32 -12.08
C ARG A 129 -16.08 -7.96 -13.55
N LEU A 130 -16.42 -6.69 -13.82
CA LEU A 130 -16.52 -6.16 -15.18
C LEU A 130 -15.20 -6.31 -15.95
N ALA A 131 -14.06 -6.01 -15.32
CA ALA A 131 -12.75 -6.16 -15.97
C ALA A 131 -12.47 -7.60 -16.43
N GLY A 132 -12.78 -8.60 -15.60
CA GLY A 132 -12.60 -10.01 -15.96
C GLY A 132 -13.60 -10.50 -17.02
N ALA A 133 -14.87 -10.12 -16.89
CA ALA A 133 -15.93 -10.51 -17.82
C ALA A 133 -15.73 -9.88 -19.22
N THR A 134 -15.29 -8.62 -19.26
CA THR A 134 -14.97 -7.91 -20.51
C THR A 134 -13.80 -8.56 -21.23
N ALA A 135 -12.72 -8.87 -20.52
CA ALA A 135 -11.59 -9.58 -21.11
C ALA A 135 -12.00 -10.96 -21.65
N LYS A 136 -12.84 -11.71 -20.92
CA LYS A 136 -13.38 -12.99 -21.40
C LYS A 136 -14.19 -12.81 -22.68
N GLN A 137 -15.05 -11.81 -22.75
CA GLN A 137 -15.86 -11.54 -23.93
C GLN A 137 -14.99 -11.19 -25.15
N MET A 138 -13.99 -10.32 -24.99
CA MET A 138 -13.04 -9.99 -26.06
C MET A 138 -12.25 -11.22 -26.55
N LEU A 139 -11.88 -12.13 -25.64
CA LEU A 139 -11.23 -13.40 -26.00
C LEU A 139 -12.16 -14.34 -26.78
N LYS A 140 -13.45 -14.39 -26.41
CA LYS A 140 -14.46 -15.12 -27.17
C LYS A 140 -14.64 -14.53 -28.57
N GLU A 141 -14.73 -13.21 -28.69
CA GLU A 141 -14.86 -12.53 -29.98
C GLU A 141 -13.66 -12.77 -30.89
N ALA A 142 -12.44 -12.72 -30.34
CA ALA A 142 -11.22 -13.05 -31.05
C ALA A 142 -11.24 -14.50 -31.59
N ALA A 143 -11.68 -15.46 -30.78
CA ALA A 143 -11.86 -16.84 -31.21
C ALA A 143 -12.99 -16.99 -32.25
N ALA A 144 -14.10 -16.27 -32.11
CA ALA A 144 -15.21 -16.27 -33.05
C ALA A 144 -14.79 -15.76 -34.43
N GLN A 145 -14.04 -14.66 -34.47
CA GLN A 145 -13.45 -14.13 -35.70
C GLN A 145 -12.47 -15.11 -36.33
N THR A 146 -11.61 -15.73 -35.51
CA THR A 146 -10.60 -16.69 -35.98
C THR A 146 -11.22 -17.95 -36.55
N TRP A 147 -12.28 -18.45 -35.92
CA TRP A 147 -12.95 -19.70 -36.32
C TRP A 147 -14.12 -19.49 -37.28
N GLN A 148 -14.52 -18.23 -37.51
CA GLN A 148 -15.67 -17.85 -38.32
C GLN A 148 -16.98 -18.47 -37.82
N VAL A 149 -17.22 -18.40 -36.50
CA VAL A 149 -18.39 -18.96 -35.81
C VAL A 149 -19.09 -17.90 -34.97
N ALA A 150 -20.27 -18.19 -34.45
CA ALA A 150 -20.97 -17.27 -33.56
C ALA A 150 -20.30 -17.22 -32.18
N VAL A 151 -20.21 -16.03 -31.57
CA VAL A 151 -19.53 -15.85 -30.27
C VAL A 151 -20.27 -16.54 -29.12
N GLU A 152 -21.58 -16.71 -29.27
CA GLU A 152 -22.47 -17.39 -28.32
C GLU A 152 -22.19 -18.90 -28.27
N GLU A 153 -21.63 -19.47 -29.34
CA GLU A 153 -21.28 -20.90 -29.42
C GLU A 153 -19.91 -21.21 -28.78
N ILE A 154 -19.17 -20.17 -28.37
CA ILE A 154 -17.85 -20.34 -27.74
C ILE A 154 -18.00 -20.48 -26.24
N GLU A 155 -17.54 -21.63 -25.75
CA GLU A 155 -17.43 -21.93 -24.34
C GLU A 155 -16.04 -21.61 -23.82
N VAL A 156 -15.97 -21.28 -22.53
CA VAL A 156 -14.73 -20.92 -21.84
C VAL A 156 -14.63 -21.71 -20.55
N SER A 157 -13.48 -22.35 -20.35
CA SER A 157 -13.18 -23.02 -19.09
C SER A 157 -11.67 -23.07 -18.86
N GLU A 158 -11.21 -22.70 -17.67
CA GLU A 158 -9.80 -22.79 -17.25
C GLU A 158 -8.80 -22.14 -18.24
N GLY A 159 -9.17 -21.03 -18.87
CA GLY A 159 -8.33 -20.32 -19.85
C GLY A 159 -8.31 -20.94 -21.25
N MET A 160 -9.21 -21.88 -21.52
CA MET A 160 -9.40 -22.51 -22.82
C MET A 160 -10.71 -22.09 -23.45
N LEU A 161 -10.63 -21.65 -24.70
CA LEU A 161 -11.76 -21.38 -25.59
C LEU A 161 -12.04 -22.65 -26.38
N THR A 162 -13.31 -23.03 -26.48
CA THR A 162 -13.73 -24.21 -27.25
C THR A 162 -15.00 -23.94 -28.04
N HIS A 163 -15.09 -24.50 -29.24
CA HIS A 163 -16.29 -24.50 -30.04
C HIS A 163 -16.66 -25.93 -30.41
N GLU A 164 -17.82 -26.41 -29.92
CA GLU A 164 -18.17 -27.82 -30.00
C GLU A 164 -18.42 -28.30 -31.44
N ALA A 165 -19.09 -27.49 -32.27
CA ALA A 165 -19.51 -27.92 -33.61
C ALA A 165 -18.31 -28.06 -34.56
N SER A 166 -17.33 -27.15 -34.50
CA SER A 166 -16.11 -27.24 -35.33
C SER A 166 -14.98 -28.04 -34.67
N LYS A 167 -15.11 -28.39 -33.39
CA LYS A 167 -14.04 -29.00 -32.57
C LYS A 167 -12.78 -28.15 -32.46
N ASN A 168 -12.88 -26.84 -32.73
CA ASN A 168 -11.78 -25.91 -32.52
C ASN A 168 -11.57 -25.67 -31.02
N SER A 169 -10.30 -25.51 -30.64
CA SER A 169 -9.91 -25.10 -29.30
C SER A 169 -8.64 -24.27 -29.36
N ALA A 170 -8.55 -23.27 -28.48
CA ALA A 170 -7.36 -22.45 -28.32
C ALA A 170 -7.24 -21.96 -26.87
N GLY A 171 -6.02 -21.84 -26.37
CA GLY A 171 -5.76 -21.15 -25.11
C GLY A 171 -5.76 -19.64 -25.29
N TYR A 172 -5.90 -18.89 -24.20
CA TYR A 172 -5.94 -17.42 -24.24
C TYR A 172 -4.75 -16.78 -24.96
N GLY A 173 -3.54 -17.31 -24.83
CA GLY A 173 -2.36 -16.74 -25.49
C GLY A 173 -2.47 -16.69 -27.02
N GLN A 174 -3.21 -17.62 -27.63
CA GLN A 174 -3.41 -17.65 -29.08
C GLN A 174 -4.40 -16.57 -29.55
N MET A 175 -5.27 -16.09 -28.67
CA MET A 175 -6.31 -15.11 -28.99
C MET A 175 -6.01 -13.72 -28.42
N ALA A 176 -5.06 -13.61 -27.48
CA ALA A 176 -4.75 -12.39 -26.74
C ALA A 176 -4.36 -11.21 -27.64
N SER A 177 -3.54 -11.43 -28.67
CA SER A 177 -3.16 -10.36 -29.61
C SER A 177 -4.33 -9.81 -30.40
N ILE A 178 -5.28 -10.67 -30.80
CA ILE A 178 -6.48 -10.25 -31.52
C ILE A 178 -7.40 -9.53 -30.55
N ALA A 179 -7.66 -10.13 -29.38
CA ALA A 179 -8.51 -9.58 -28.33
C ALA A 179 -8.07 -8.16 -27.92
N ALA A 180 -6.77 -7.93 -27.73
CA ALA A 180 -6.23 -6.60 -27.38
C ALA A 180 -6.49 -5.51 -28.42
N GLY A 181 -6.77 -5.88 -29.68
CA GLY A 181 -7.08 -4.96 -30.77
C GLY A 181 -8.58 -4.77 -31.03
N LEU A 182 -9.45 -5.47 -30.28
CA LEU A 182 -10.90 -5.34 -30.43
C LEU A 182 -11.42 -4.09 -29.72
N GLU A 183 -12.55 -3.58 -30.21
CA GLU A 183 -13.31 -2.57 -29.47
C GLU A 183 -13.84 -3.17 -28.17
N ILE A 184 -13.82 -2.38 -27.10
CA ILE A 184 -14.29 -2.81 -25.79
C ILE A 184 -15.83 -2.95 -25.84
N PRO A 185 -16.40 -4.12 -25.52
CA PRO A 185 -17.85 -4.31 -25.50
C PRO A 185 -18.55 -3.36 -24.53
N GLU A 186 -19.67 -2.76 -24.94
CA GLU A 186 -20.47 -1.86 -24.10
C GLU A 186 -21.21 -2.61 -22.98
N GLU A 187 -21.64 -3.84 -23.25
CA GLU A 187 -22.37 -4.70 -22.30
C GLU A 187 -21.74 -6.08 -22.21
N VAL A 188 -21.57 -6.58 -20.98
CA VAL A 188 -21.01 -7.90 -20.70
C VAL A 188 -21.82 -8.61 -19.62
N GLN A 189 -22.04 -9.91 -19.79
CA GLN A 189 -22.73 -10.71 -18.80
C GLN A 189 -21.76 -11.13 -17.69
N LEU A 190 -22.08 -10.79 -16.45
CA LEU A 190 -21.36 -11.28 -15.28
C LEU A 190 -21.84 -12.68 -14.90
N LYS A 191 -20.95 -13.49 -14.31
CA LYS A 191 -21.33 -14.80 -13.75
C LYS A 191 -22.39 -14.68 -12.65
N GLU A 192 -23.16 -15.74 -12.42
CA GLU A 192 -23.93 -15.84 -11.19
C GLU A 192 -23.05 -16.30 -10.02
N ILE A 193 -23.40 -15.94 -8.79
CA ILE A 193 -22.62 -16.31 -7.58
C ILE A 193 -22.39 -17.81 -7.47
N LYS A 194 -23.38 -18.61 -7.90
CA LYS A 194 -23.32 -20.08 -7.89
C LYS A 194 -22.30 -20.66 -8.90
N ASP A 195 -21.88 -19.87 -9.89
CA ASP A 195 -21.00 -20.30 -10.98
C ASP A 195 -19.54 -19.86 -10.73
N PHE A 196 -19.26 -19.27 -9.57
CA PHE A 196 -17.90 -18.98 -9.13
C PHE A 196 -17.11 -20.25 -8.83
N THR A 197 -15.87 -20.29 -9.30
CA THR A 197 -14.96 -21.44 -9.16
C THR A 197 -13.73 -21.13 -8.29
N ILE A 198 -13.39 -19.85 -8.16
CA ILE A 198 -12.25 -19.35 -7.39
C ILE A 198 -12.75 -18.62 -6.14
N ILE A 199 -13.70 -17.69 -6.29
CA ILE A 199 -14.32 -16.96 -5.20
C ILE A 199 -15.09 -17.94 -4.31
N GLY A 200 -14.96 -17.77 -2.99
CA GLY A 200 -15.52 -18.71 -2.01
C GLY A 200 -14.62 -19.91 -1.69
N THR A 201 -13.49 -20.07 -2.40
CA THR A 201 -12.46 -21.07 -2.08
C THR A 201 -11.26 -20.45 -1.38
N SER A 202 -10.56 -21.24 -0.55
CA SER A 202 -9.34 -20.78 0.10
C SER A 202 -8.14 -20.86 -0.84
N LYS A 203 -7.43 -19.74 -1.03
CA LYS A 203 -6.17 -19.65 -1.76
C LYS A 203 -5.05 -19.15 -0.85
N LYS A 204 -3.83 -19.65 -1.04
CA LYS A 204 -2.65 -19.11 -0.36
C LYS A 204 -2.33 -17.73 -0.94
N SER A 205 -1.83 -16.82 -0.10
CA SER A 205 -1.37 -15.50 -0.56
C SER A 205 -0.29 -15.65 -1.63
N VAL A 206 -0.41 -14.85 -2.69
CA VAL A 206 0.56 -14.77 -3.80
C VAL A 206 1.93 -14.24 -3.37
N GLU A 207 2.00 -13.58 -2.22
CA GLU A 207 3.25 -13.02 -1.69
C GLU A 207 3.99 -13.96 -0.73
N ASN A 208 3.36 -15.06 -0.30
CA ASN A 208 3.91 -15.93 0.73
C ASN A 208 5.35 -16.38 0.42
N GLN A 209 5.62 -16.76 -0.83
CA GLN A 209 6.97 -17.19 -1.23
C GLN A 209 7.98 -16.04 -1.10
N LYS A 210 7.63 -14.82 -1.51
CA LYS A 210 8.49 -13.64 -1.39
C LYS A 210 8.78 -13.34 0.09
N ILE A 211 7.77 -13.45 0.95
CA ILE A 211 7.90 -13.23 2.40
C ILE A 211 8.84 -14.27 3.05
N ILE A 212 8.57 -15.58 2.88
CA ILE A 212 9.35 -16.62 3.58
C ILE A 212 10.79 -16.77 3.06
N THR A 213 11.08 -16.27 1.87
CA THR A 213 12.43 -16.27 1.29
C THR A 213 13.19 -14.96 1.52
N GLY A 214 12.57 -13.97 2.19
CA GLY A 214 13.20 -12.68 2.46
C GLY A 214 13.48 -11.88 1.19
N LYS A 215 12.62 -12.00 0.16
CA LYS A 215 12.71 -11.12 -1.01
C LYS A 215 12.33 -9.69 -0.61
N PRO A 216 13.02 -8.67 -1.17
CA PRO A 216 12.63 -7.26 -1.02
C PRO A 216 11.15 -7.06 -1.35
N LEU A 217 10.42 -6.44 -0.43
CA LEU A 217 8.98 -6.18 -0.55
C LEU A 217 8.60 -4.82 0.01
N PHE A 218 9.32 -4.37 1.04
CA PHE A 218 8.96 -3.22 1.85
C PHE A 218 9.67 -1.97 1.33
N GLY A 219 9.17 -0.77 1.68
CA GLY A 219 9.82 0.46 1.23
C GLY A 219 11.22 0.62 1.81
N VAL A 220 11.46 0.06 2.99
CA VAL A 220 12.81 0.00 3.58
C VAL A 220 13.76 -0.87 2.76
N ASP A 221 13.26 -1.73 1.88
CA ASP A 221 14.07 -2.52 0.94
C ASP A 221 14.28 -1.80 -0.40
N TYR A 222 13.62 -0.66 -0.65
CA TYR A 222 13.73 0.07 -1.91
C TYR A 222 15.16 0.62 -2.09
N GLU A 223 15.77 0.33 -3.23
CA GLU A 223 17.11 0.78 -3.59
C GLU A 223 17.06 1.56 -4.90
N SER A 224 17.85 2.62 -4.97
CA SER A 224 18.04 3.43 -6.17
C SER A 224 19.50 3.89 -6.21
N GLU A 225 20.09 3.88 -7.40
CA GLU A 225 21.48 4.27 -7.58
C GLU A 225 21.67 5.75 -7.17
N GLY A 226 22.71 6.00 -6.37
CA GLY A 226 23.02 7.34 -5.88
C GLY A 226 22.10 7.85 -4.76
N ALA A 227 21.14 7.06 -4.27
CA ALA A 227 20.26 7.47 -3.19
C ALA A 227 21.02 7.74 -1.88
N LEU A 228 20.79 8.93 -1.31
CA LEU A 228 21.26 9.29 0.03
C LEU A 228 20.21 8.90 1.07
N ILE A 229 20.66 8.70 2.31
CA ILE A 229 19.77 8.48 3.45
C ILE A 229 19.41 9.82 4.08
N ALA A 230 18.13 9.99 4.44
CA ALA A 230 17.68 11.10 5.26
C ALA A 230 17.00 10.61 6.54
N MET A 231 17.18 11.36 7.61
CA MET A 231 16.39 11.28 8.84
C MET A 231 15.95 12.69 9.25
N VAL A 232 14.80 12.82 9.91
CA VAL A 232 14.27 14.11 10.37
C VAL A 232 14.26 14.16 11.89
N GLU A 233 14.57 15.31 12.47
CA GLU A 233 14.41 15.59 13.91
C GLU A 233 13.04 16.20 14.18
N HIS A 234 12.24 15.52 15.00
CA HIS A 234 10.93 15.99 15.45
C HIS A 234 11.03 16.75 16.78
N PRO A 235 10.09 17.67 17.08
CA PRO A 235 9.92 18.21 18.41
C PRO A 235 9.76 17.10 19.46
N PRO A 236 10.28 17.29 20.70
CA PRO A 236 10.28 16.24 21.72
C PRO A 236 8.91 16.06 22.40
N ALA A 237 7.94 16.94 22.12
CA ALA A 237 6.59 16.87 22.69
C ALA A 237 5.58 17.63 21.81
N PHE A 238 4.31 17.27 21.93
CA PHE A 238 3.21 18.06 21.42
C PHE A 238 3.20 19.47 22.03
N GLY A 239 2.74 20.45 21.25
CA GLY A 239 2.78 21.85 21.65
C GLY A 239 4.08 22.57 21.30
N LEU A 240 5.13 21.85 20.86
CA LEU A 240 6.42 22.44 20.52
C LEU A 240 6.63 22.54 19.00
N GLN A 241 7.40 23.55 18.61
CA GLN A 241 7.90 23.75 17.25
C GLN A 241 9.39 24.11 17.27
N LEU A 242 10.04 23.97 16.11
CA LEU A 242 11.45 24.29 15.95
C LEU A 242 11.69 25.80 16.04
N LYS A 243 12.47 26.23 17.04
CA LYS A 243 12.96 27.60 17.15
C LYS A 243 14.23 27.78 16.32
N SER A 244 15.27 27.05 16.69
CA SER A 244 16.60 27.13 16.09
C SER A 244 17.32 25.78 16.18
N TYR A 245 18.41 25.63 15.43
CA TYR A 245 19.28 24.47 15.52
C TYR A 245 20.72 24.87 15.23
N ASP A 246 21.67 24.14 15.82
CA ASP A 246 23.11 24.21 15.53
C ASP A 246 23.55 22.87 14.95
N ASP A 247 23.91 22.89 13.66
CA ASP A 247 24.40 21.76 12.89
C ASP A 247 25.93 21.80 12.67
N SER A 248 26.64 22.74 13.30
CA SER A 248 28.06 23.00 13.04
C SER A 248 28.97 21.80 13.33
N GLN A 249 28.58 20.94 14.27
CA GLN A 249 29.26 19.66 14.54
C GLN A 249 28.77 18.56 13.60
N VAL A 250 27.46 18.51 13.35
CA VAL A 250 26.80 17.50 12.51
C VAL A 250 27.38 17.50 11.09
N ARG A 251 27.54 18.69 10.49
CA ARG A 251 28.13 18.87 9.14
C ARG A 251 29.57 18.39 9.01
N LYS A 252 30.29 18.26 10.13
CA LYS A 252 31.70 17.79 10.15
C LYS A 252 31.78 16.28 10.34
N MET A 253 30.66 15.61 10.62
CA MET A 253 30.65 14.17 10.85
C MET A 253 30.83 13.42 9.52
N PRO A 254 31.51 12.26 9.53
CA PRO A 254 31.71 11.46 8.33
C PRO A 254 30.39 11.11 7.63
N GLY A 255 30.38 11.24 6.31
CA GLY A 255 29.26 10.85 5.45
C GLY A 255 28.05 11.77 5.49
N ILE A 256 28.07 12.88 6.24
CA ILE A 256 27.00 13.87 6.22
C ILE A 256 27.21 14.82 5.06
N ILE A 257 26.16 14.93 4.23
CA ILE A 257 26.12 15.76 3.03
C ILE A 257 25.50 17.10 3.34
N ASP A 258 24.34 17.12 4.01
CA ASP A 258 23.65 18.36 4.33
C ASP A 258 22.75 18.23 5.57
N VAL A 259 22.41 19.37 6.15
CA VAL A 259 21.45 19.52 7.25
C VAL A 259 20.61 20.76 6.98
N PHE A 260 19.30 20.67 6.96
CA PHE A 260 18.47 21.85 6.66
C PHE A 260 17.06 21.75 7.23
N LYS A 261 16.39 22.90 7.35
CA LYS A 261 14.98 22.93 7.74
C LYS A 261 14.08 22.57 6.56
N ILE A 262 13.03 21.81 6.83
CA ILE A 262 11.92 21.59 5.89
C ILE A 262 10.60 22.00 6.55
N LYS A 263 9.65 22.45 5.73
CA LYS A 263 8.27 22.74 6.13
C LYS A 263 7.28 21.88 5.35
N THR A 264 6.67 20.90 5.99
CA THR A 264 5.81 19.91 5.29
C THR A 264 4.50 20.51 4.82
N LEU A 265 3.88 21.41 5.62
CA LEU A 265 2.61 22.05 5.30
C LEU A 265 2.75 23.57 5.44
N GLN A 266 2.25 24.31 4.44
CA GLN A 266 2.25 25.77 4.48
C GLN A 266 1.06 26.28 5.31
N LYS A 267 1.21 27.47 5.89
CA LYS A 267 0.19 28.08 6.77
C LYS A 267 -1.14 28.30 6.06
N ASP A 268 -1.09 28.82 4.84
CA ASP A 268 -2.28 29.21 4.06
C ASP A 268 -2.81 28.08 3.15
N MET A 269 -2.22 26.88 3.24
CA MET A 269 -2.64 25.73 2.45
C MET A 269 -3.93 25.14 3.01
N THR A 270 -4.90 24.89 2.14
CA THR A 270 -6.02 24.01 2.48
C THR A 270 -5.49 22.58 2.58
N ARG A 271 -5.62 21.99 3.77
CA ARG A 271 -5.14 20.64 4.08
C ARG A 271 -6.18 19.61 3.69
N GLY A 272 -5.79 18.50 3.09
CA GLY A 272 -6.64 17.33 2.98
C GLY A 272 -6.93 16.72 4.35
N TYR A 273 -8.01 15.92 4.46
CA TYR A 273 -8.37 15.25 5.70
C TYR A 273 -7.26 14.38 6.31
N PHE A 274 -6.37 13.86 5.47
CA PHE A 274 -5.21 13.06 5.87
C PHE A 274 -3.88 13.83 5.89
N ASP A 275 -3.89 15.15 5.68
CA ASP A 275 -2.75 16.04 5.94
C ASP A 275 -2.67 16.42 7.44
N THR A 276 -3.11 15.52 8.32
CA THR A 276 -2.86 15.62 9.74
C THR A 276 -1.39 15.39 9.98
N ASN A 277 -0.71 16.43 10.47
CA ASN A 277 0.70 16.37 10.86
C ASN A 277 0.91 17.29 12.06
N ALA A 278 1.34 16.72 13.19
CA ALA A 278 1.61 17.46 14.41
C ALA A 278 2.85 18.35 14.27
N PHE A 279 3.82 17.93 13.47
CA PHE A 279 5.13 18.58 13.38
C PHE A 279 5.42 18.96 11.94
N THR A 280 5.24 20.24 11.63
CA THR A 280 5.38 20.74 10.25
C THR A 280 6.74 21.33 9.95
N ASP A 281 7.42 21.89 10.95
CA ASP A 281 8.78 22.43 10.86
C ASP A 281 9.78 21.42 11.44
N LEU A 282 10.62 20.85 10.57
CA LEU A 282 11.55 19.76 10.91
C LEU A 282 12.98 20.10 10.47
N VAL A 283 13.98 19.46 11.07
CA VAL A 283 15.37 19.49 10.58
C VAL A 283 15.69 18.15 9.93
N ALA A 284 16.01 18.15 8.64
CA ALA A 284 16.48 16.98 7.91
C ALA A 284 18.01 16.88 8.01
N ILE A 285 18.52 15.68 8.26
CA ILE A 285 19.94 15.32 8.16
C ILE A 285 20.07 14.35 6.98
N VAL A 286 20.93 14.67 6.02
CA VAL A 286 21.15 13.88 4.80
C VAL A 286 22.59 13.38 4.76
N GLY A 287 22.79 12.11 4.44
CA GLY A 287 24.11 11.48 4.39
C GLY A 287 24.16 10.17 3.62
N ASN A 288 25.34 9.55 3.57
CA ASN A 288 25.59 8.39 2.72
C ASN A 288 24.96 7.09 3.26
N THR A 289 24.95 6.89 4.57
CA THR A 289 24.46 5.65 5.19
C THR A 289 23.55 5.90 6.38
N THR A 290 22.66 4.95 6.66
CA THR A 290 21.76 4.99 7.82
C THR A 290 22.51 5.15 9.13
N TRP A 291 23.66 4.49 9.27
CA TRP A 291 24.46 4.56 10.49
C TRP A 291 25.09 5.94 10.70
N GLU A 292 25.65 6.54 9.66
CA GLU A 292 26.25 7.88 9.73
C GLU A 292 25.18 8.93 10.05
N VAL A 293 24.05 8.91 9.33
CA VAL A 293 22.94 9.85 9.54
C VAL A 293 22.33 9.70 10.94
N MET A 294 22.14 8.46 11.41
CA MET A 294 21.60 8.21 12.75
C MET A 294 22.53 8.72 13.86
N ASN A 295 23.85 8.57 13.72
CA ASN A 295 24.78 9.10 14.70
C ASN A 295 24.86 10.63 14.64
N ALA A 296 24.79 11.20 13.44
CA ALA A 296 24.73 12.63 13.23
C ALA A 296 23.49 13.27 13.84
N LYS A 297 22.32 12.65 13.66
CA LYS A 297 21.06 13.08 14.28
C LYS A 297 21.19 13.20 15.81
N LYS A 298 21.82 12.23 16.48
CA LYS A 298 22.06 12.27 17.94
C LYS A 298 22.94 13.43 18.41
N GLN A 299 23.71 14.05 17.51
CA GLN A 299 24.56 15.20 17.83
C GLN A 299 23.92 16.55 17.48
N LEU A 300 22.77 16.54 16.79
CA LEU A 300 22.07 17.76 16.44
C LEU A 300 21.57 18.46 17.71
N LYS A 301 21.86 19.75 17.81
CA LYS A 301 21.35 20.59 18.89
C LYS A 301 20.19 21.41 18.36
N ALA A 302 18.97 20.98 18.64
CA ALA A 302 17.76 21.73 18.32
C ALA A 302 17.20 22.42 19.57
N GLU A 303 16.79 23.67 19.40
CA GLU A 303 16.02 24.42 20.40
C GLU A 303 14.55 24.45 19.97
N TRP A 304 13.68 24.19 20.93
CA TRP A 304 12.25 24.09 20.74
C TRP A 304 11.53 25.17 21.55
N GLU A 305 10.42 25.66 21.03
CA GLU A 305 9.56 26.61 21.73
C GLU A 305 8.08 26.22 21.58
N PRO A 306 7.22 26.59 22.53
CA PRO A 306 5.79 26.39 22.37
C PRO A 306 5.24 27.13 21.15
N PHE A 307 4.38 26.47 20.37
CA PHE A 307 3.63 27.16 19.31
C PHE A 307 2.40 27.87 19.90
N SER A 308 1.97 28.96 19.26
CA SER A 308 0.75 29.70 19.59
C SER A 308 -0.46 29.11 18.85
N ASP A 309 -1.67 29.32 19.35
CA ASP A 309 -2.93 28.94 18.66
C ASP A 309 -2.84 29.08 17.14
N THR A 310 -3.18 28.01 16.44
CA THR A 310 -3.17 27.98 14.97
C THR A 310 -4.52 27.56 14.43
N SER A 311 -4.86 28.09 13.26
CA SER A 311 -6.06 27.73 12.53
C SER A 311 -5.70 27.40 11.09
N PHE A 312 -6.34 26.40 10.50
CA PHE A 312 -6.18 26.13 9.06
C PHE A 312 -7.48 25.61 8.45
N LYS A 313 -7.59 25.73 7.13
CA LYS A 313 -8.68 25.12 6.36
C LYS A 313 -8.36 23.66 6.09
N MET A 314 -9.34 22.80 6.30
CA MET A 314 -9.28 21.40 5.95
C MET A 314 -10.40 21.06 4.96
N ASP A 315 -10.07 20.33 3.90
CA ASP A 315 -11.02 19.66 3.03
C ASP A 315 -11.23 18.22 3.51
N ARG A 316 -12.44 17.94 3.99
CA ARG A 316 -12.91 16.61 4.35
C ARG A 316 -13.76 16.04 3.23
N PHE A 317 -13.10 15.46 2.22
CA PHE A 317 -13.75 14.80 1.09
C PHE A 317 -14.77 15.71 0.38
N GLY A 318 -14.35 16.93 0.05
CA GLY A 318 -15.15 17.98 -0.57
C GLY A 318 -15.88 18.90 0.40
N THR A 319 -15.85 18.61 1.71
CA THR A 319 -16.46 19.47 2.74
C THR A 319 -15.39 20.31 3.42
N GLN A 320 -15.41 21.62 3.19
CA GLN A 320 -14.48 22.54 3.85
C GLN A 320 -14.85 22.77 5.32
N MET A 321 -13.84 22.78 6.19
CA MET A 321 -13.96 23.12 7.60
C MET A 321 -12.75 23.91 8.08
N ASN A 322 -12.95 24.76 9.10
CA ASN A 322 -11.86 25.40 9.82
C ASN A 322 -11.49 24.51 11.01
N VAL A 323 -10.20 24.22 11.15
CA VAL A 323 -9.63 23.48 12.27
C VAL A 323 -8.84 24.45 13.13
N GLU A 324 -9.18 24.50 14.41
CA GLU A 324 -8.47 25.25 15.44
C GLU A 324 -7.60 24.27 16.25
N VAL A 325 -6.33 24.59 16.41
CA VAL A 325 -5.38 23.84 17.22
C VAL A 325 -4.86 24.78 18.32
N PRO A 326 -5.21 24.53 19.60
CA PRO A 326 -4.74 25.34 20.70
C PRO A 326 -3.21 25.22 20.82
N GLY A 327 -2.56 26.31 21.17
CA GLY A 327 -1.14 26.34 21.46
C GLY A 327 -0.80 25.78 22.84
N GLY A 328 0.50 25.69 23.11
CA GLY A 328 1.03 25.22 24.39
C GLY A 328 1.17 23.71 24.49
N LEU A 329 1.79 23.27 25.59
CA LEU A 329 2.11 21.87 25.84
C LEU A 329 0.87 21.06 26.19
N GLU A 330 0.82 19.81 25.73
CA GLU A 330 -0.25 18.88 26.05
C GLU A 330 0.18 17.86 27.11
N ASN A 331 -0.75 17.48 27.99
CA ASN A 331 -0.57 16.38 28.93
C ASN A 331 -1.90 15.63 29.16
N THR A 332 -1.80 14.43 29.72
CA THR A 332 -2.93 13.53 29.95
C THR A 332 -4.03 14.14 30.82
N ASP A 333 -3.66 14.85 31.89
CA ASP A 333 -4.63 15.37 32.87
C ASP A 333 -5.46 16.53 32.28
N ASP A 334 -4.80 17.46 31.58
CA ASP A 334 -5.46 18.56 30.89
C ASP A 334 -6.38 18.02 29.78
N HIS A 335 -5.92 17.02 29.04
CA HIS A 335 -6.71 16.38 28.00
C HIS A 335 -7.97 15.72 28.56
N TYR A 336 -7.88 14.99 29.68
CA TYR A 336 -9.05 14.42 30.35
C TYR A 336 -10.01 15.48 30.89
N THR A 337 -9.47 16.56 31.46
CA THR A 337 -10.28 17.72 31.86
C THR A 337 -11.08 18.28 30.69
N GLN A 338 -10.43 18.53 29.56
CA GLN A 338 -11.08 19.05 28.36
C GLN A 338 -12.11 18.07 27.78
N MET A 339 -11.81 16.77 27.74
CA MET A 339 -12.76 15.75 27.30
C MET A 339 -14.00 15.72 28.19
N ASN A 340 -13.86 15.84 29.51
CA ASN A 340 -15.00 15.89 30.43
C ASN A 340 -15.88 17.14 30.21
N VAL A 341 -15.26 18.30 29.96
CA VAL A 341 -15.97 19.53 29.61
C VAL A 341 -16.77 19.34 28.30
N MET A 342 -16.17 18.69 27.30
CA MET A 342 -16.86 18.41 26.03
C MET A 342 -17.97 17.37 26.20
N ALA A 343 -17.73 16.30 26.97
CA ALA A 343 -18.72 15.26 27.26
C ALA A 343 -19.94 15.78 28.02
N ALA A 344 -19.82 16.90 28.75
CA ALA A 344 -20.95 17.55 29.42
C ALA A 344 -21.88 18.31 28.44
N LYS A 345 -21.39 18.71 27.25
CA LYS A 345 -22.20 19.44 26.25
C LYS A 345 -23.21 18.52 25.57
N SER A 346 -24.27 19.09 24.99
CA SER A 346 -25.21 18.32 24.15
C SER A 346 -24.50 17.76 22.92
N ALA A 347 -24.73 16.48 22.62
CA ALA A 347 -24.17 15.82 21.43
C ALA A 347 -25.12 15.94 20.24
N THR A 348 -24.56 15.90 19.02
CA THR A 348 -25.36 15.80 17.80
C THR A 348 -25.93 14.39 17.66
N THR A 349 -27.24 14.27 17.45
CA THR A 349 -27.89 12.96 17.25
C THR A 349 -27.55 12.39 15.88
N ALA A 350 -26.72 11.34 15.83
CA ALA A 350 -26.37 10.65 14.60
C ALA A 350 -27.47 9.65 14.14
N ARG A 351 -28.16 9.02 15.10
CA ARG A 351 -29.23 8.04 14.85
C ARG A 351 -30.17 7.99 16.05
N LYS A 352 -31.48 7.84 15.80
CA LYS A 352 -32.50 7.62 16.83
C LYS A 352 -33.58 6.68 16.29
N ASP A 353 -33.77 5.54 16.94
CA ASP A 353 -34.81 4.58 16.61
C ASP A 353 -35.87 4.57 17.73
N GLY A 354 -37.14 4.76 17.39
CA GLY A 354 -38.24 4.79 18.37
C GLY A 354 -38.18 5.95 19.37
N ASN A 355 -38.66 5.70 20.60
CA ASN A 355 -38.61 6.67 21.71
C ASN A 355 -37.79 6.13 22.90
N PRO A 356 -36.45 6.16 22.83
CA PRO A 356 -35.59 5.65 23.90
C PRO A 356 -35.86 6.29 25.25
N GLU A 357 -36.15 7.59 25.29
CA GLU A 357 -36.41 8.31 26.54
C GLU A 357 -37.66 7.82 27.27
N ALA A 358 -38.71 7.44 26.55
CA ALA A 358 -39.88 6.81 27.17
C ALA A 358 -39.53 5.44 27.76
N ALA A 359 -38.74 4.63 27.04
CA ALA A 359 -38.29 3.34 27.53
C ALA A 359 -37.34 3.46 28.75
N PHE A 360 -36.46 4.48 28.80
CA PHE A 360 -35.65 4.79 29.99
C PHE A 360 -36.51 5.19 31.19
N LYS A 361 -37.57 5.99 30.99
CA LYS A 361 -38.48 6.40 32.07
C LYS A 361 -39.28 5.23 32.66
N GLY A 362 -39.62 4.24 31.84
CA GLY A 362 -40.36 3.04 32.25
C GLY A 362 -39.48 1.87 32.69
N ALA A 363 -38.16 2.04 32.73
CA ALA A 363 -37.24 0.95 33.03
C ALA A 363 -37.28 0.53 34.50
N ALA A 364 -37.25 -0.78 34.75
CA ALA A 364 -37.05 -1.31 36.10
C ALA A 364 -35.63 -1.04 36.61
N LYS A 365 -34.65 -1.00 35.70
CA LYS A 365 -33.24 -0.73 36.01
C LYS A 365 -32.57 0.06 34.89
N VAL A 366 -31.79 1.07 35.26
CA VAL A 366 -30.92 1.80 34.33
C VAL A 366 -29.47 1.64 34.75
N ILE A 367 -28.61 1.26 33.80
CA ILE A 367 -27.15 1.20 33.99
C ILE A 367 -26.53 2.29 33.12
N GLU A 368 -25.74 3.16 33.74
CA GLU A 368 -25.02 4.23 33.07
C GLU A 368 -23.54 4.18 33.42
N ARG A 369 -22.66 4.17 32.41
CA ARG A 369 -21.20 4.12 32.59
C ARG A 369 -20.50 4.93 31.51
N SER A 370 -19.48 5.68 31.91
CA SER A 370 -18.54 6.31 30.98
C SER A 370 -17.26 5.49 30.88
N TYR A 371 -16.72 5.40 29.66
CA TYR A 371 -15.48 4.73 29.35
C TYR A 371 -14.58 5.66 28.56
N THR A 372 -13.28 5.55 28.79
CA THR A 372 -12.27 6.28 28.03
C THR A 372 -11.28 5.31 27.41
N CYS A 373 -10.73 5.69 26.26
CA CYS A 373 -9.60 5.00 25.64
C CYS A 373 -8.46 6.02 25.46
N PRO A 374 -7.20 5.70 25.80
CA PRO A 374 -6.08 6.62 25.61
C PRO A 374 -5.73 6.74 24.12
N PHE A 375 -4.82 7.65 23.81
CA PHE A 375 -4.13 7.60 22.52
C PHE A 375 -3.42 6.26 22.34
N LEU A 376 -3.47 5.72 21.12
CA LEU A 376 -2.82 4.45 20.80
C LEU A 376 -1.86 4.60 19.62
N ALA A 377 -0.60 4.24 19.86
CA ALA A 377 0.39 4.09 18.82
C ALA A 377 0.05 2.91 17.91
N HIS A 378 0.23 3.12 16.60
CA HIS A 378 -0.04 2.09 15.59
C HIS A 378 1.03 0.98 15.63
N ASN A 379 2.26 1.34 16.02
CA ASN A 379 3.39 0.44 16.24
C ASN A 379 3.59 -0.56 15.08
N CYS A 380 3.68 -0.04 13.85
CA CYS A 380 3.92 -0.86 12.66
C CYS A 380 5.30 -1.52 12.76
N MET A 381 5.46 -2.76 12.33
CA MET A 381 6.75 -3.45 12.42
C MET A 381 7.82 -2.77 11.56
N GLU A 382 7.45 -2.29 10.38
CA GLU A 382 8.26 -1.41 9.55
C GLU A 382 8.04 0.06 9.97
N PRO A 383 9.09 0.77 10.46
CA PRO A 383 9.03 2.21 10.71
C PRO A 383 8.69 3.01 9.44
N MET A 384 8.22 4.25 9.60
CA MET A 384 7.98 5.11 8.44
C MET A 384 9.24 5.28 7.60
N ASN A 385 9.06 5.22 6.29
CA ASN A 385 10.11 5.42 5.30
C ASN A 385 9.44 5.80 3.98
N PHE A 386 10.19 6.47 3.11
CA PHE A 386 9.78 6.72 1.73
C PHE A 386 11.01 7.04 0.89
N TYR A 387 10.98 6.64 -0.37
CA TYR A 387 11.90 7.12 -1.38
C TYR A 387 11.29 8.28 -2.15
N ALA A 388 12.11 9.27 -2.49
CA ALA A 388 11.76 10.32 -3.45
C ALA A 388 12.98 10.75 -4.28
N HIS A 389 12.73 11.09 -5.54
CA HIS A 389 13.68 11.74 -6.42
C HIS A 389 12.95 12.85 -7.19
N VAL A 390 13.19 14.09 -6.75
CA VAL A 390 12.62 15.29 -7.34
C VAL A 390 13.64 15.92 -8.27
N THR A 391 13.24 16.16 -9.51
CA THR A 391 14.03 16.77 -10.58
C THR A 391 13.20 17.85 -11.29
N GLU A 392 13.75 18.47 -12.32
CA GLU A 392 13.00 19.41 -13.18
C GLU A 392 11.84 18.72 -13.94
N ASP A 393 11.99 17.42 -14.21
CA ASP A 393 10.98 16.65 -14.95
C ASP A 393 9.75 16.34 -14.10
N GLY A 394 9.95 16.14 -12.79
CA GLY A 394 8.88 15.80 -11.85
C GLY A 394 9.39 15.18 -10.56
N ALA A 395 8.50 14.52 -9.84
CA ALA A 395 8.79 13.82 -8.59
C ALA A 395 8.47 12.34 -8.74
N LYS A 396 9.50 11.49 -8.69
CA LYS A 396 9.33 10.05 -8.54
C LYS A 396 9.37 9.70 -7.07
N LEU A 397 8.35 9.02 -6.57
CA LEU A 397 8.32 8.54 -5.20
C LEU A 397 8.04 7.03 -5.16
N ALA A 398 8.53 6.37 -4.13
CA ALA A 398 8.25 4.96 -3.90
C ALA A 398 8.14 4.64 -2.42
N GLY A 399 7.11 3.90 -2.03
CA GLY A 399 7.06 3.38 -0.67
C GLY A 399 5.69 2.95 -0.16
N PRO A 400 5.66 2.61 1.13
CA PRO A 400 4.50 2.01 1.79
C PRO A 400 3.45 3.07 2.16
N LEU A 401 2.36 3.19 1.39
CA LEU A 401 1.32 4.21 1.54
C LEU A 401 -0.10 3.65 1.41
N GLN A 402 -1.01 3.97 2.33
CA GLN A 402 -2.42 3.52 2.26
C GLN A 402 -3.30 4.41 1.38
N ALA A 403 -2.92 5.68 1.19
CA ALA A 403 -3.76 6.72 0.61
C ALA A 403 -3.02 7.55 -0.45
N PRO A 404 -2.49 6.94 -1.52
CA PRO A 404 -1.77 7.66 -2.55
C PRO A 404 -2.60 8.76 -3.21
N ALA A 405 -3.87 8.49 -3.53
CA ALA A 405 -4.79 9.48 -4.12
C ALA A 405 -4.99 10.75 -3.27
N LEU A 406 -4.78 10.65 -1.96
CA LEU A 406 -4.86 11.79 -1.05
C LEU A 406 -3.51 12.48 -0.86
N THR A 407 -2.41 11.77 -1.07
CA THR A 407 -1.04 12.24 -0.80
C THR A 407 -0.45 12.94 -2.02
N GLU A 408 -0.77 12.48 -3.23
CA GLU A 408 -0.29 13.04 -4.50
C GLU A 408 -0.56 14.54 -4.59
N GLY A 409 -1.80 14.98 -4.36
CA GLY A 409 -2.17 16.40 -4.39
C GLY A 409 -1.36 17.25 -3.40
N THR A 410 -1.07 16.71 -2.20
CA THR A 410 -0.23 17.39 -1.21
C THR A 410 1.22 17.47 -1.66
N VAL A 411 1.77 16.41 -2.24
CA VAL A 411 3.14 16.41 -2.80
C VAL A 411 3.25 17.44 -3.94
N ALA A 412 2.33 17.40 -4.90
CA ALA A 412 2.28 18.33 -6.03
C ALA A 412 2.22 19.79 -5.55
N ALA A 413 1.28 20.09 -4.64
CA ALA A 413 1.13 21.42 -4.05
C ALA A 413 2.38 21.87 -3.28
N ARG A 414 3.05 20.95 -2.58
CA ARG A 414 4.24 21.29 -1.78
C ARG A 414 5.49 21.48 -2.61
N LEU A 415 5.62 20.75 -3.71
CA LEU A 415 6.70 20.92 -4.68
C LEU A 415 6.43 22.05 -5.68
N ASN A 416 5.19 22.55 -5.74
CA ASN A 416 4.72 23.51 -6.74
C ASN A 416 4.92 22.97 -8.17
N ILE A 417 4.52 21.72 -8.39
CA ILE A 417 4.53 21.06 -9.69
C ILE A 417 3.11 20.61 -10.07
N PRO A 418 2.83 20.46 -11.38
CA PRO A 418 1.61 19.82 -11.85
C PRO A 418 1.42 18.41 -11.24
N ILE A 419 0.17 18.01 -11.02
CA ILE A 419 -0.16 16.76 -10.32
C ILE A 419 0.29 15.53 -11.13
N GLU A 420 0.16 15.61 -12.45
CA GLU A 420 0.59 14.59 -13.42
C GLU A 420 2.12 14.39 -13.47
N LYS A 421 2.90 15.26 -12.81
CA LYS A 421 4.35 15.11 -12.65
C LYS A 421 4.74 14.39 -11.35
N VAL A 422 3.77 13.86 -10.60
CA VAL A 422 3.99 13.07 -9.40
C VAL A 422 3.75 11.60 -9.71
N ASP A 423 4.81 10.79 -9.69
CA ASP A 423 4.73 9.34 -9.86
C ASP A 423 4.90 8.66 -8.49
N ILE A 424 3.97 7.78 -8.10
CA ILE A 424 3.98 7.09 -6.81
C ILE A 424 3.94 5.56 -7.01
N GLU A 425 5.10 4.94 -6.83
CA GLU A 425 5.26 3.49 -6.78
C GLU A 425 4.86 2.95 -5.40
N LEU A 426 3.97 1.96 -5.36
CA LEU A 426 3.47 1.39 -4.10
C LEU A 426 4.23 0.13 -3.73
N THR A 427 4.95 0.17 -2.60
CA THR A 427 5.56 -1.03 -2.03
C THR A 427 4.60 -1.71 -1.05
N ARG A 428 4.84 -2.99 -0.75
CA ARG A 428 4.15 -3.65 0.37
C ARG A 428 4.46 -2.91 1.66
N MET A 429 3.49 -2.78 2.56
CA MET A 429 3.72 -2.16 3.86
C MET A 429 3.95 -3.20 4.95
N GLY A 430 4.91 -2.96 5.83
CA GLY A 430 5.15 -3.74 7.05
C GLY A 430 4.22 -3.36 8.20
N GLY A 431 2.92 -3.27 7.88
CA GLY A 431 1.86 -2.80 8.76
C GLY A 431 1.45 -1.35 8.48
N GLY A 432 0.16 -1.06 8.70
CA GLY A 432 -0.43 0.27 8.52
C GLY A 432 -1.37 0.64 9.67
N PHE A 433 -2.39 -0.18 9.95
CA PHE A 433 -3.35 0.04 11.05
C PHE A 433 -4.05 1.41 11.05
N GLY A 434 -4.01 2.14 9.92
CA GLY A 434 -4.48 3.52 9.78
C GLY A 434 -3.36 4.56 9.72
N ARG A 435 -2.16 4.24 10.22
CA ARG A 435 -1.00 5.14 10.26
C ARG A 435 -0.57 5.63 8.89
N ARG A 436 -0.50 4.72 7.92
CA ARG A 436 0.04 4.99 6.58
C ARG A 436 -0.98 5.63 5.66
N ALA A 437 -2.17 5.97 6.16
CA ALA A 437 -3.11 6.83 5.45
C ALA A 437 -2.71 8.32 5.53
N TYR A 438 -1.90 8.70 6.52
CA TYR A 438 -1.36 10.05 6.67
C TYR A 438 0.01 10.14 5.99
N GLY A 439 0.07 10.78 4.81
CA GLY A 439 1.22 10.73 3.88
C GLY A 439 2.35 11.73 4.13
N HIS A 440 2.44 12.37 5.30
CA HIS A 440 3.44 13.42 5.55
C HIS A 440 4.89 12.99 5.33
N TYR A 441 5.25 11.72 5.59
CA TYR A 441 6.60 11.19 5.37
C TYR A 441 6.95 11.09 3.87
N ALA A 442 5.96 10.94 2.97
CA ALA A 442 6.18 11.03 1.53
C ALA A 442 6.48 12.49 1.12
N VAL A 443 5.73 13.45 1.69
CA VAL A 443 5.95 14.89 1.49
C VAL A 443 7.32 15.31 2.02
N GLU A 444 7.74 14.81 3.19
CA GLU A 444 9.08 15.02 3.74
C GLU A 444 10.16 14.52 2.80
N ALA A 445 10.08 13.26 2.35
CA ALA A 445 11.07 12.69 1.42
C ALA A 445 11.19 13.52 0.14
N ALA A 446 10.05 13.94 -0.43
CA ALA A 446 10.00 14.78 -1.62
C ALA A 446 10.67 16.15 -1.41
N LEU A 447 10.35 16.84 -0.32
CA LEU A 447 10.94 18.15 0.00
C LEU A 447 12.44 18.04 0.29
N ILE A 448 12.87 16.98 0.99
CA ILE A 448 14.28 16.72 1.24
C ILE A 448 15.02 16.45 -0.07
N SER A 449 14.42 15.66 -0.97
CA SER A 449 15.00 15.39 -2.30
C SER A 449 15.13 16.65 -3.14
N GLN A 450 14.10 17.50 -3.17
CA GLN A 450 14.13 18.79 -3.86
C GLN A 450 15.26 19.69 -3.32
N GLN A 451 15.39 19.79 -2.00
CA GLN A 451 16.38 20.67 -1.37
C GLN A 451 17.81 20.13 -1.50
N ALA A 452 18.00 18.80 -1.37
CA ALA A 452 19.29 18.15 -1.50
C ALA A 452 19.74 17.98 -2.96
N ASN A 453 18.81 18.15 -3.92
CA ASN A 453 19.01 17.88 -5.34
C ASN A 453 19.58 16.48 -5.60
N ALA A 454 18.99 15.48 -4.93
CA ALA A 454 19.45 14.09 -4.96
C ALA A 454 18.28 13.12 -4.71
N PRO A 455 18.38 11.86 -5.16
CA PRO A 455 17.47 10.81 -4.70
C PRO A 455 17.65 10.57 -3.20
N ILE A 456 16.54 10.52 -2.47
CA ILE A 456 16.49 10.41 -1.00
C ILE A 456 15.69 9.18 -0.60
N LYS A 457 16.25 8.39 0.30
CA LYS A 457 15.52 7.41 1.10
C LYS A 457 15.40 7.94 2.53
N LEU A 458 14.23 8.45 2.86
CA LEU A 458 13.87 8.83 4.22
C LEU A 458 13.61 7.58 5.04
N VAL A 459 14.20 7.50 6.24
CA VAL A 459 13.98 6.40 7.18
C VAL A 459 13.79 6.97 8.58
N TYR A 460 12.72 6.58 9.27
CA TYR A 460 12.52 6.90 10.68
C TYR A 460 13.18 5.85 11.57
N SER A 461 13.69 6.27 12.74
CA SER A 461 13.98 5.30 13.80
C SER A 461 12.68 4.78 14.42
N ARG A 462 12.78 3.76 15.29
CA ARG A 462 11.61 3.32 16.07
C ARG A 462 11.12 4.42 17.00
N GLU A 463 12.03 5.17 17.60
CA GLU A 463 11.71 6.30 18.48
C GLU A 463 10.92 7.36 17.71
N ASP A 464 11.37 7.75 16.52
CA ASP A 464 10.66 8.67 15.63
C ASP A 464 9.25 8.15 15.30
N ASP A 465 9.14 6.89 14.89
CA ASP A 465 7.86 6.24 14.59
C ASP A 465 6.91 6.17 15.80
N MET A 466 7.45 6.24 17.02
CA MET A 466 6.66 6.25 18.24
C MET A 466 6.33 7.68 18.72
N THR A 467 7.05 8.71 18.27
CA THR A 467 6.91 10.10 18.75
C THR A 467 6.47 11.11 17.69
N PHE A 468 6.39 10.75 16.40
CA PHE A 468 6.07 11.66 15.27
C PHE A 468 4.68 12.35 15.32
N GLY A 469 3.84 12.01 16.30
CA GLY A 469 2.67 12.83 16.62
C GLY A 469 1.34 12.47 15.93
N ILE A 470 1.19 11.27 15.34
CA ILE A 470 -0.14 10.77 14.94
C ILE A 470 -0.48 9.46 15.64
N TYR A 471 -1.49 9.53 16.48
CA TYR A 471 -2.02 8.38 17.21
C TYR A 471 -3.47 8.17 16.83
N ARG A 472 -3.99 6.97 17.11
CA ARG A 472 -5.44 6.83 17.23
C ARG A 472 -5.89 7.80 18.32
N PRO A 473 -6.86 8.69 18.07
CA PRO A 473 -7.26 9.66 19.07
C PRO A 473 -7.82 8.95 20.29
N SER A 474 -7.63 9.55 21.46
CA SER A 474 -8.33 9.11 22.67
C SER A 474 -9.85 9.31 22.51
N TYR A 475 -10.65 8.51 23.21
CA TYR A 475 -12.11 8.61 23.19
C TYR A 475 -12.67 8.75 24.60
N HIS A 476 -13.84 9.38 24.71
CA HIS A 476 -14.71 9.33 25.88
C HIS A 476 -16.11 8.97 25.41
N ALA A 477 -16.75 7.96 26.01
CA ALA A 477 -18.12 7.59 25.65
C ALA A 477 -18.93 7.17 26.87
N THR A 478 -20.13 7.72 27.00
CA THR A 478 -21.13 7.36 28.02
C THR A 478 -22.18 6.46 27.41
N TYR A 479 -22.36 5.28 28.00
CA TYR A 479 -23.34 4.28 27.63
C TYR A 479 -24.44 4.21 28.68
N ARG A 480 -25.69 4.18 28.22
CA ARG A 480 -26.88 3.97 29.05
C ARG A 480 -27.65 2.76 28.52
N ALA A 481 -28.04 1.86 29.41
CA ALA A 481 -28.88 0.71 29.12
C ALA A 481 -30.08 0.69 30.08
N ALA A 482 -31.28 0.63 29.53
CA ALA A 482 -32.52 0.42 30.27
C ALA A 482 -32.91 -1.06 30.20
N LEU A 483 -33.21 -1.65 31.35
CA LEU A 483 -33.63 -3.04 31.49
C LEU A 483 -35.02 -3.11 32.12
N ASP A 484 -35.83 -4.07 31.67
CA ASP A 484 -37.10 -4.43 32.32
C ASP A 484 -36.87 -5.31 33.56
N GLU A 485 -37.96 -5.72 34.23
CA GLU A 485 -37.91 -6.56 35.44
C GLU A 485 -37.29 -7.96 35.20
N ASN A 486 -37.29 -8.42 33.94
CA ASN A 486 -36.71 -9.69 33.52
C ASN A 486 -35.26 -9.53 33.02
N ASN A 487 -34.68 -8.33 33.14
CA ASN A 487 -33.36 -7.94 32.60
C ASN A 487 -33.25 -7.92 31.07
N ASN A 488 -34.36 -7.84 30.33
CA ASN A 488 -34.30 -7.61 28.88
C ASN A 488 -33.93 -6.15 28.59
N LEU A 489 -33.11 -5.93 27.57
CA LEU A 489 -32.73 -4.60 27.10
C LEU A 489 -33.90 -3.93 26.36
N ILE A 490 -34.42 -2.84 26.92
CA ILE A 490 -35.55 -2.09 26.36
C ILE A 490 -35.16 -0.71 25.82
N ALA A 491 -34.00 -0.19 26.19
CA ALA A 491 -33.41 0.99 25.57
C ALA A 491 -31.88 0.97 25.65
N PHE A 492 -31.23 1.52 24.63
CA PHE A 492 -29.79 1.71 24.58
C PHE A 492 -29.48 3.11 24.06
N HIS A 493 -28.55 3.80 24.70
CA HIS A 493 -28.11 5.12 24.29
C HIS A 493 -26.59 5.24 24.48
N VAL A 494 -25.92 5.77 23.46
CA VAL A 494 -24.49 6.05 23.46
C VAL A 494 -24.28 7.52 23.15
N LYS A 495 -23.47 8.17 23.96
CA LYS A 495 -22.97 9.52 23.73
C LYS A 495 -21.44 9.44 23.70
N ALA A 496 -20.82 9.79 22.59
CA ALA A 496 -19.37 9.71 22.39
C ALA A 496 -18.84 11.00 21.76
#